data_AF-A0A948VZ31-F1
#
_entry.id   AF-A0A948VZ31-F1
#
_cell.length_a   1.000
_cell.length_b   1.000
_cell.length_c   1.000
_cell.angle_alpha   90.00
_cell.angle_beta   90.00
_cell.angle_gamma   90.00
#
_symmetry.space_group_name_H-M   'P 1'
#
loop_
_entity.id
_entity.type
_entity.pdbx_description
1 polymer ?
#
loop_
_entity_poly.entity_id
_entity_poly.type
_entity_poly.pdbx_seq_one_letter_code
_entity_poly.pdbx_strand_id
1 'polypeptide(L)'
;GVSYEAFDPDSGKPLEKVFLAGWARQASTGLVGIARKDGESAAQAILQFLQAQPAMRDVENVFEKFAQRLEETHVHVVSKNRLARLEEAERAESQKRGGEVFKFSTNEDMFKAMGF
;
A
#
# COMPACT_ATOMS: atom_id res chain seq x y z
N GLY A 1 -8.08 18.14 18.83
CA GLY A 1 -7.63 16.79 18.46
C GLY A 1 -6.81 16.86 17.18
N VAL A 2 -6.01 15.85 16.87
CA VAL A 2 -5.33 15.75 15.56
C VAL A 2 -6.31 15.11 14.58
N SER A 3 -6.58 15.77 13.45
CA SER A 3 -7.33 15.14 12.35
C SER A 3 -6.38 14.40 11.41
N TYR A 4 -6.87 13.28 10.88
CA TYR A 4 -6.20 12.45 9.88
C TYR A 4 -6.84 12.57 8.51
N GLU A 5 -7.91 13.37 8.37
CA GLU A 5 -8.59 13.60 7.10
C GLU A 5 -7.74 14.49 6.20
N ALA A 6 -7.73 14.20 4.90
CA ALA A 6 -7.15 15.11 3.93
C ALA A 6 -7.96 16.41 3.89
N PHE A 7 -7.29 17.55 3.73
CA PHE A 7 -7.94 18.85 3.69
C PHE A 7 -7.93 19.41 2.27
N ASP A 8 -9.10 19.84 1.79
CA ASP A 8 -9.24 20.56 0.53
C ASP A 8 -9.13 22.07 0.78
N PRO A 9 -8.04 22.72 0.32
CA PRO A 9 -7.84 24.15 0.55
C PRO A 9 -8.85 25.03 -0.21
N ASP A 10 -9.42 24.55 -1.31
CA ASP A 10 -10.34 25.34 -2.14
C ASP A 10 -11.73 25.41 -1.52
N SER A 11 -12.23 24.28 -0.98
CA SER A 11 -13.52 24.24 -0.29
C SER A 11 -13.43 24.56 1.21
N GLY A 12 -12.22 24.58 1.78
CA GLY A 12 -11.98 24.84 3.19
C GLY A 12 -12.51 23.73 4.10
N LYS A 13 -12.65 22.51 3.59
CA LYS A 13 -13.26 21.38 4.28
C LYS A 13 -12.41 20.11 4.18
N PRO A 14 -12.54 19.19 5.14
CA PRO A 14 -11.98 17.86 4.97
C PRO A 14 -12.59 17.14 3.77
N LEU A 15 -11.76 16.41 3.03
CA LEU A 15 -12.19 15.46 2.02
C LEU A 15 -12.76 14.22 2.70
N GLU A 16 -14.05 14.01 2.52
CA GLU A 16 -14.76 12.88 3.13
C GLU A 16 -14.13 11.56 2.66
N LYS A 17 -13.95 10.61 3.59
CA LYS A 17 -13.42 9.25 3.35
C LYS A 17 -11.97 9.19 2.88
N VAL A 18 -11.25 10.32 2.86
CA VAL A 18 -9.83 10.38 2.50
C VAL A 18 -9.01 10.68 3.74
N PHE A 19 -8.12 9.75 4.11
CA PHE A 19 -7.26 9.87 5.29
C PHE A 19 -5.79 9.79 4.89
N LEU A 20 -4.94 10.52 5.62
CA LEU A 20 -3.49 10.55 5.43
C LEU A 20 -2.81 9.95 6.66
N ALA A 21 -1.73 9.19 6.44
CA ALA A 21 -0.95 8.57 7.50
C ALA A 21 0.54 8.54 7.15
N GLY A 22 1.39 8.38 8.16
CA GLY A 22 2.83 8.34 8.03
C GLY A 22 3.37 9.63 7.42
N TRP A 23 4.35 9.51 6.53
CA TRP A 23 5.03 10.66 5.94
C TRP A 23 4.17 11.48 4.98
N ALA A 24 3.10 10.90 4.43
CA ALA A 24 2.13 11.64 3.63
C ALA A 24 1.34 12.66 4.47
N ARG A 25 1.16 12.40 5.77
CA ARG A 25 0.49 13.31 6.71
C ARG A 25 1.46 14.23 7.39
N GLN A 26 2.56 13.68 7.89
CA GLN A 26 3.57 14.41 8.62
C GLN A 26 4.95 14.00 8.10
N ALA A 27 5.52 14.84 7.25
CA ALA A 27 6.90 14.71 6.81
C ALA A 27 7.80 14.54 8.04
N SER A 28 8.40 13.36 8.17
CA SER A 28 9.15 13.00 9.37
C SER A 28 10.54 13.63 9.36
N THR A 29 11.11 13.79 10.56
CA THR A 29 12.54 14.02 10.77
C THR A 29 13.41 12.77 10.49
N GLY A 30 12.83 11.66 10.00
CA GLY A 30 13.56 10.50 9.49
C GLY A 30 13.47 9.22 10.34
N LEU A 31 12.64 9.19 11.40
CA LEU A 31 12.52 8.04 12.29
C LEU A 31 11.31 7.16 11.97
N VAL A 32 11.58 5.90 11.57
CA VAL A 32 10.56 4.89 11.22
C VAL A 32 9.56 4.66 12.36
N GLY A 33 10.00 4.71 13.62
CA GLY A 33 9.12 4.55 14.78
C GLY A 33 8.04 5.62 14.91
N ILE A 34 8.32 6.86 14.48
CA ILE A 34 7.34 7.95 14.50
C ILE A 34 6.27 7.72 13.42
N ALA A 35 6.68 7.29 12.23
CA ALA A 35 5.76 6.95 11.15
C ALA A 35 4.83 5.78 11.52
N ARG A 36 5.35 4.79 12.24
CA ARG A 36 4.53 3.67 12.77
C ARG A 36 3.46 4.17 13.73
N LYS A 37 3.85 4.94 14.76
CA LYS A 37 2.91 5.50 15.74
C LYS A 37 1.81 6.33 15.07
N ASP A 38 2.20 7.11 14.06
CA ASP A 38 1.29 7.88 13.25
C ASP A 38 0.28 7.00 12.49
N GLY A 39 0.76 5.96 11.81
CA GLY A 39 -0.07 5.00 11.09
C GLY A 39 -1.06 4.27 12.00
N GLU A 40 -0.65 3.86 13.20
CA GLU A 40 -1.53 3.24 14.19
C GLU A 40 -2.65 4.20 14.63
N SER A 41 -2.31 5.47 14.84
CA SER A 41 -3.27 6.50 15.23
C SER A 41 -4.25 6.84 14.09
N ALA A 42 -3.77 6.88 12.85
CA ALA A 42 -4.59 7.07 11.66
C ALA A 42 -5.58 5.91 11.47
N ALA A 43 -5.13 4.67 11.65
CA ALA A 43 -5.99 3.49 11.59
C ALA A 43 -7.11 3.55 12.63
N GLN A 44 -6.81 4.02 13.86
CA GLN A 44 -7.82 4.22 14.88
C GLN A 44 -8.86 5.28 14.48
N ALA A 45 -8.45 6.40 13.88
CA ALA A 45 -9.36 7.43 13.38
C ALA A 45 -10.27 6.89 12.26
N ILE A 46 -9.71 6.10 11.33
CA ILE A 46 -10.48 5.44 10.26
C ILE A 46 -11.51 4.47 10.85
N LEU A 47 -11.14 3.67 11.84
CA LEU A 47 -12.06 2.73 12.49
C LEU A 47 -13.22 3.47 13.18
N GLN A 48 -12.94 4.58 13.88
CA GLN A 48 -13.98 5.41 14.48
C GLN A 48 -14.92 6.00 13.43
N PHE A 49 -14.38 6.47 12.30
CA PHE A 49 -15.18 6.94 11.18
C PHE A 49 -16.09 5.83 10.62
N LEU A 50 -15.52 4.65 10.35
CA LEU A 50 -16.26 3.50 9.79
C LEU A 50 -17.38 3.00 10.71
N GLN A 51 -17.21 3.08 12.04
CA GLN A 51 -18.27 2.70 12.99
C GLN A 51 -19.54 3.55 12.86
N ALA A 52 -19.41 4.80 12.39
CA ALA A 52 -20.55 5.68 12.15
C ALA A 52 -21.17 5.50 10.76
N GLN A 53 -20.57 4.68 9.88
CA GLN A 53 -21.05 4.46 8.53
C GLN A 53 -21.99 3.25 8.44
N PRO A 54 -22.96 3.27 7.51
CA PRO A 54 -23.76 2.08 7.24
C PRO A 54 -22.87 0.96 6.67
N ALA A 55 -23.21 -0.29 6.99
CA ALA A 55 -22.55 -1.43 6.41
C ALA A 55 -22.68 -1.41 4.87
N MET A 56 -21.57 -1.62 4.18
CA MET A 56 -21.55 -1.76 2.73
C MET A 56 -22.17 -3.11 2.34
N ARG A 57 -23.06 -3.09 1.34
CA ARG A 57 -23.61 -4.30 0.74
C ARG A 57 -22.78 -4.70 -0.47
N ASP A 58 -22.75 -5.99 -0.78
CA ASP A 58 -22.14 -6.52 -2.01
C ASP A 58 -20.65 -6.17 -2.15
N VAL A 59 -19.91 -6.38 -1.05
CA VAL A 59 -18.48 -6.06 -0.93
C VAL A 59 -17.65 -6.91 -1.92
N GLU A 60 -18.07 -8.14 -2.17
CA GLU A 60 -17.45 -9.07 -3.11
C GLU A 60 -17.44 -8.49 -4.53
N ASN A 61 -18.57 -7.98 -5.02
CA ASN A 61 -18.68 -7.34 -6.34
C ASN A 61 -17.82 -6.05 -6.43
N VAL A 62 -17.69 -5.30 -5.32
CA VAL A 62 -16.79 -4.13 -5.28
C VAL A 62 -15.34 -4.56 -5.45
N PHE A 63 -14.91 -5.63 -4.78
CA PHE A 63 -13.57 -6.18 -4.94
C PHE A 63 -13.32 -6.72 -6.35
N GLU A 64 -14.28 -7.44 -6.94
CA GLU A 64 -14.18 -7.95 -8.30
C GLU A 64 -14.02 -6.81 -9.33
N LYS A 65 -14.88 -5.80 -9.26
CA LYS A 65 -14.80 -4.62 -10.14
C LYS A 65 -13.48 -3.86 -9.97
N PHE A 66 -13.00 -3.75 -8.73
CA PHE A 66 -11.72 -3.10 -8.47
C PHE A 66 -10.55 -3.90 -9.05
N ALA A 67 -10.54 -5.22 -8.86
CA ALA A 67 -9.51 -6.10 -9.42
C ALA A 67 -9.50 -6.02 -10.95
N GLN A 68 -10.67 -6.12 -11.59
CA GLN A 68 -10.82 -5.95 -13.04
C GLN A 68 -10.28 -4.58 -13.50
N ARG A 69 -10.65 -3.50 -12.79
CA ARG A 69 -10.19 -2.15 -13.15
C ARG A 69 -8.68 -2.01 -13.06
N LEU A 70 -8.03 -2.63 -12.08
CA LEU A 70 -6.57 -2.63 -11.96
C LEU A 70 -5.92 -3.31 -13.17
N GLU A 71 -6.43 -4.47 -13.58
CA GLU A 71 -5.93 -5.21 -14.74
C GLU A 71 -6.13 -4.44 -16.06
N GLU A 72 -7.25 -3.72 -16.21
CA GLU A 72 -7.50 -2.89 -17.40
C GLU A 72 -6.59 -1.66 -17.49
N THR A 73 -6.15 -1.11 -16.36
CA THR A 73 -5.46 0.17 -16.30
C THR A 73 -3.95 0.06 -16.10
N HIS A 74 -3.47 -1.09 -15.62
CA HIS A 74 -2.05 -1.30 -15.31
C HIS A 74 -1.53 -2.53 -16.04
N VAL A 75 -0.41 -2.35 -16.74
CA VAL A 75 0.26 -3.44 -17.50
C VAL A 75 0.70 -4.58 -16.57
N HIS A 76 1.14 -4.25 -15.35
CA HIS A 76 1.59 -5.23 -14.36
C HIS A 76 1.00 -4.92 -12.98
N VAL A 77 0.15 -5.81 -12.47
CA VAL A 77 -0.37 -5.78 -11.09
C VAL A 77 0.36 -6.84 -10.27
N VAL A 78 1.21 -6.40 -9.35
CA VAL A 78 2.02 -7.30 -8.50
C VAL A 78 1.21 -7.71 -7.27
N SER A 79 0.72 -8.95 -7.28
CA SER A 79 0.06 -9.56 -6.12
C SER A 79 1.07 -10.08 -5.09
N LYS A 80 0.59 -10.40 -3.88
CA LYS A 80 1.42 -11.04 -2.84
C LYS A 80 2.06 -12.36 -3.30
N ASN A 81 1.33 -13.14 -4.11
CA ASN A 81 1.87 -14.40 -4.64
C ASN A 81 3.02 -14.12 -5.63
N ARG A 82 2.90 -13.12 -6.49
CA ARG A 82 3.97 -12.71 -7.40
C ARG A 82 5.17 -12.17 -6.63
N LEU A 83 4.96 -11.33 -5.61
CA LEU A 83 6.03 -10.85 -4.74
C LEU A 83 6.81 -12.01 -4.09
N ALA A 84 6.11 -13.05 -3.61
CA ALA A 84 6.77 -14.22 -3.03
C ALA A 84 7.67 -14.96 -4.05
N ARG A 85 7.27 -15.01 -5.34
CA ARG A 85 8.11 -15.58 -6.42
C ARG A 85 9.36 -14.74 -6.66
N LEU A 86 9.24 -13.41 -6.63
CA LEU A 86 10.40 -12.52 -6.73
C LEU A 86 11.39 -12.79 -5.59
N GLU A 87 10.90 -12.84 -4.36
CA GLU A 87 11.74 -13.09 -3.18
C GLU A 87 12.40 -14.48 -3.24
N GLU A 88 11.71 -15.48 -3.79
CA GLU A 88 12.29 -16.81 -4.00
C GLU A 88 13.41 -16.80 -5.04
N ALA A 89 13.21 -16.12 -6.17
CA ALA A 89 14.24 -15.95 -7.19
C ALA A 89 15.48 -15.20 -6.62
N GLU A 90 15.26 -14.16 -5.82
CA GLU A 90 16.35 -13.42 -5.17
C GLU A 90 17.11 -14.27 -4.16
N ARG A 91 16.42 -15.09 -3.36
CA ARG A 91 17.06 -16.05 -2.44
C ARG A 91 17.89 -17.09 -3.21
N ALA A 92 17.37 -17.61 -4.32
CA ALA A 92 18.09 -18.57 -5.14
C ALA A 92 19.38 -17.97 -5.73
N GLU A 93 19.34 -16.72 -6.20
CA GLU A 93 20.54 -16.01 -6.68
C GLU A 93 21.54 -15.70 -5.57
N SER A 94 21.05 -15.30 -4.39
CA SER A 94 21.88 -15.11 -3.21
C SER A 94 22.65 -16.40 -2.84
N GLN A 95 21.97 -17.55 -2.86
CA GLN A 95 22.60 -18.85 -2.60
C GLN A 95 23.68 -19.19 -3.62
N LYS A 96 23.43 -18.94 -4.92
CA LYS A 96 24.44 -19.15 -5.99
C LYS A 96 25.68 -18.28 -5.81
N ARG A 97 25.53 -17.11 -5.19
CA ARG A 97 26.61 -16.13 -4.96
C ARG A 97 27.29 -16.29 -3.61
N GLY A 98 27.07 -17.40 -2.90
CA GLY A 98 27.70 -17.66 -1.61
C GLY A 98 27.04 -16.94 -0.44
N GLY A 99 25.76 -16.57 -0.56
CA GLY A 99 24.98 -15.97 0.52
C GLY A 99 24.97 -14.44 0.56
N GLU A 100 25.59 -13.77 -0.43
CA GLU A 100 25.48 -12.32 -0.57
C GLU A 100 24.03 -11.94 -0.92
N VAL A 101 23.54 -10.85 -0.32
CA VAL A 101 22.19 -10.35 -0.61
C VAL A 101 22.10 -9.98 -2.09
N PHE A 102 21.12 -10.56 -2.77
CA PHE A 102 20.84 -10.26 -4.16
C PHE A 102 19.49 -9.55 -4.30
N LYS A 103 19.47 -8.48 -5.09
CA LYS A 103 18.27 -7.79 -5.54
C LYS A 103 18.39 -7.53 -7.03
N PHE A 104 17.29 -7.71 -7.75
CA PHE A 104 17.24 -7.31 -9.15
C PHE A 104 17.35 -5.78 -9.26
N SER A 105 18.11 -5.30 -10.23
CA SER A 105 18.37 -3.86 -10.43
C SER A 105 17.38 -3.19 -11.37
N THR A 106 16.58 -3.96 -12.11
CA THR A 106 15.62 -3.47 -13.09
C THR A 106 14.23 -4.01 -12.83
N ASN A 107 13.21 -3.22 -13.17
CA ASN A 107 11.82 -3.65 -13.07
C ASN A 107 11.54 -4.82 -14.02
N GLU A 108 12.13 -4.81 -15.22
CA GLU A 108 11.97 -5.85 -16.23
C GLU A 108 12.43 -7.22 -15.72
N ASP A 109 13.56 -7.28 -15.03
CA ASP A 109 14.06 -8.53 -14.47
C ASP A 109 13.22 -8.98 -13.27
N MET A 110 12.76 -8.04 -12.43
CA MET A 110 11.79 -8.35 -11.37
C MET A 110 10.50 -8.94 -11.96
N PHE A 111 9.96 -8.36 -13.03
CA PHE A 111 8.74 -8.83 -13.69
C PHE A 111 8.93 -10.23 -14.29
N LYS A 112 10.04 -10.47 -14.98
CA LYS A 112 10.38 -11.82 -15.49
C LYS A 112 10.48 -12.84 -14.36
N ALA A 113 11.15 -12.51 -13.25
CA ALA A 113 11.25 -13.38 -12.09
C ALA A 113 9.89 -13.70 -11.45
N MET A 114 8.96 -12.75 -11.49
CA MET A 114 7.57 -12.92 -11.05
C MET A 114 6.69 -13.68 -12.07
N GLY A 115 7.21 -14.01 -13.26
CA GLY A 115 6.49 -14.66 -14.34
C GLY A 115 5.41 -13.78 -14.97
N PHE A 116 5.73 -12.50 -15.19
CA PHE A 116 5.01 -11.65 -16.15
C PHE A 116 5.50 -11.90 -17.58
#